data_AF-A0A9R1SA34-F1
#
_entry.id   AF-A0A9R1SA34-F1
#
_cell.length_a   1.000
_cell.length_b   1.000
_cell.length_c   1.000
_cell.angle_alpha   90.00
_cell.angle_beta   90.00
_cell.angle_gamma   90.00
#
_symmetry.space_group_name_H-M   'P 1'
#
loop_
_entity.id
_entity.type
_entity.pdbx_description
1 polymer ?
#
loop_
_entity_poly.entity_id
_entity_poly.type
_entity_poly.pdbx_seq_one_letter_code
_entity_poly.pdbx_strand_id
1 'polypeptide(L)'
;MLQQFNLDSEAMNTCKKTRAEATSVVSSDRLSSLPPKIKGNVLSRLDVREAVRTSTLSSTWRDAWTDMPKISLRDRNFARTRFVTLVDMVLALHKGTIEEFDISGKKSYHDELARWMLMLSRRSPRSVTIKLNSGPRHQPTKHSSS
;
A
#
# COMPACT_ATOMS: atom_id res chain seq x y z
N MET A 1 -38.75 -67.05 -33.53
CA MET A 1 -37.70 -66.07 -33.88
C MET A 1 -37.12 -65.58 -32.56
N LEU A 2 -35.86 -65.91 -32.33
CA LEU A 2 -35.23 -66.10 -31.03
C LEU A 2 -35.01 -64.79 -30.27
N GLN A 3 -35.37 -64.79 -28.98
CA GLN A 3 -34.75 -63.93 -27.97
C GLN A 3 -33.26 -64.30 -27.85
N GLN A 4 -32.39 -63.31 -27.96
CA GLN A 4 -30.96 -63.39 -27.62
C GLN A 4 -30.62 -62.00 -27.03
N PHE A 5 -30.51 -61.88 -25.70
CA PHE A 5 -29.26 -61.96 -24.92
C PHE A 5 -28.22 -60.90 -25.32
N ASN A 6 -27.86 -60.03 -24.36
CA ASN A 6 -26.50 -59.78 -23.85
C ASN A 6 -26.52 -58.48 -23.02
N LEU A 7 -26.47 -58.59 -21.69
CA LEU A 7 -25.28 -58.76 -20.83
C LEU A 7 -24.62 -57.42 -20.51
N ASP A 8 -25.00 -56.90 -19.35
CA ASP A 8 -24.20 -55.93 -18.58
C ASP A 8 -22.83 -56.54 -18.27
N SER A 9 -21.74 -55.87 -18.68
CA SER A 9 -20.42 -55.92 -18.03
C SER A 9 -19.40 -55.19 -18.90
N GLU A 10 -18.92 -54.02 -18.47
CA GLU A 10 -17.51 -53.92 -18.09
C GLU A 10 -17.25 -52.71 -17.18
N ALA A 11 -16.71 -53.03 -16.01
CA ALA A 11 -16.23 -52.11 -15.01
C ALA A 11 -15.06 -51.27 -15.56
N MET A 12 -15.09 -49.97 -15.27
CA MET A 12 -13.89 -49.14 -15.28
C MET A 12 -13.56 -48.74 -13.85
N ASN A 13 -12.30 -48.99 -13.53
CA ASN A 13 -11.82 -49.22 -12.19
C ASN A 13 -11.14 -47.94 -11.74
N THR A 14 -11.58 -47.43 -10.59
CA THR A 14 -10.78 -46.70 -9.60
C THR A 14 -9.59 -45.86 -10.11
N CYS A 15 -9.75 -44.54 -10.02
CA CYS A 15 -8.70 -43.71 -9.43
C CYS A 15 -9.33 -42.85 -8.33
N LYS A 16 -9.57 -43.46 -7.17
CA LYS A 16 -9.83 -42.70 -5.94
C LYS A 16 -8.50 -42.09 -5.53
N LYS A 17 -8.25 -40.85 -5.97
CA LYS A 17 -7.14 -40.04 -5.48
C LYS A 17 -7.44 -39.68 -4.03
N THR A 18 -7.08 -40.57 -3.12
CA THR A 18 -6.98 -40.29 -1.70
C THR A 18 -5.88 -39.24 -1.54
N ARG A 19 -6.28 -37.98 -1.40
CA ARG A 19 -5.39 -36.93 -0.92
C ARG A 19 -5.14 -37.28 0.54
N ALA A 20 -3.95 -37.81 0.83
CA ALA A 20 -3.44 -37.91 2.18
C ALA A 20 -3.65 -36.56 2.86
N GLU A 21 -4.47 -36.56 3.90
CA GLU A 21 -4.64 -35.46 4.83
C GLU A 21 -3.37 -35.42 5.68
N ALA A 22 -2.29 -34.95 5.06
CA ALA A 22 -1.19 -34.40 5.82
C ALA A 22 -1.74 -33.11 6.43
N THR A 23 -2.24 -33.20 7.65
CA THR A 23 -2.43 -32.06 8.53
C THR A 23 -1.05 -31.48 8.80
N SER A 24 -0.47 -30.81 7.81
CA SER A 24 0.59 -29.85 8.08
C SER A 24 -0.08 -28.86 9.00
N VAL A 25 0.30 -28.87 10.27
CA VAL A 25 0.08 -27.72 11.13
C VAL A 25 0.75 -26.58 10.38
N VAL A 26 -0.02 -25.82 9.61
CA VAL A 26 0.47 -24.62 8.95
C VAL A 26 0.76 -23.70 10.12
N SER A 27 2.00 -23.74 10.60
CA SER A 27 2.47 -22.85 11.64
C SER A 27 2.16 -21.45 11.12
N SER A 28 1.23 -20.76 11.78
CA SER A 28 0.83 -19.42 11.37
C SER A 28 2.10 -18.59 11.23
N ASP A 29 2.31 -17.98 10.06
CA ASP A 29 3.52 -17.20 9.79
C ASP A 29 3.67 -16.16 10.91
N ARG A 30 4.81 -16.21 11.60
CA ARG A 30 5.06 -15.39 12.79
C ARG A 30 4.89 -13.90 12.49
N LEU A 31 5.25 -13.46 11.27
CA LEU A 31 5.06 -12.08 10.84
C LEU A 31 3.58 -11.75 10.63
N SER A 32 2.81 -12.64 10.00
CA SER A 32 1.36 -12.49 9.85
C SER A 32 0.63 -12.46 11.20
N SER A 33 1.12 -13.16 12.23
CA SER A 33 0.51 -13.21 13.56
C SER A 33 0.74 -11.95 14.41
N LEU A 34 1.61 -11.03 13.98
CA LEU A 34 1.89 -9.81 14.74
C LEU A 34 0.64 -8.93 14.89
N PRO A 35 0.43 -8.31 16.07
CA PRO A 35 -0.66 -7.37 16.27
C PRO A 35 -0.58 -6.17 15.30
N PRO A 36 -1.72 -5.59 14.87
CA PRO A 36 -1.76 -4.46 13.93
C PRO A 36 -0.85 -3.29 14.36
N LYS A 37 -0.86 -2.95 15.65
CA LYS A 37 -0.01 -1.87 16.21
C LYS A 37 1.48 -2.12 16.01
N ILE A 38 1.93 -3.36 16.16
CA ILE A 38 3.34 -3.72 15.94
C ILE A 38 3.68 -3.64 14.46
N LYS A 39 2.80 -4.11 13.57
CA LYS A 39 2.97 -3.95 12.12
C LYS A 39 3.06 -2.47 11.75
N GLY A 40 2.14 -1.63 12.24
CA GLY A 40 2.17 -0.18 12.05
C GLY A 40 3.50 0.45 12.49
N ASN A 41 4.04 0.05 13.65
CA ASN A 41 5.34 0.51 14.15
C ASN A 41 6.54 0.02 13.33
N VAL A 42 6.45 -1.16 12.72
CA VAL A 42 7.49 -1.63 11.79
C VAL A 42 7.43 -0.82 10.50
N LEU A 43 6.23 -0.66 9.95
CA LEU A 43 6.00 0.09 8.72
C LEU A 43 6.35 1.58 8.87
N SER A 44 6.20 2.17 10.06
CA SER A 44 6.54 3.58 10.33
C SER A 44 8.03 3.90 10.18
N ARG A 45 8.87 2.89 9.98
CA ARG A 45 10.31 3.02 9.69
C ARG A 45 10.60 3.06 8.19
N LEU A 46 9.60 2.82 7.36
CA LEU A 46 9.67 2.75 5.91
C LEU A 46 9.01 4.00 5.29
N ASP A 47 9.35 4.31 4.05
CA ASP A 47 8.47 5.20 3.27
C ASP A 47 7.19 4.45 2.86
N VAL A 48 6.13 5.19 2.53
CA VAL A 48 4.83 4.57 2.17
C VAL A 48 4.98 3.55 1.03
N ARG A 49 5.86 3.82 0.06
CA ARG A 49 6.05 2.94 -1.08
C ARG A 49 6.61 1.58 -0.64
N GLU A 50 7.59 1.60 0.26
CA GLU A 50 8.16 0.41 0.88
C GLU A 50 7.15 -0.28 1.80
N ALA A 51 6.38 0.48 2.58
CA ALA A 51 5.32 -0.06 3.42
C ALA A 51 4.25 -0.79 2.59
N VAL A 52 3.77 -0.20 1.50
CA VAL A 52 2.79 -0.83 0.60
C VAL A 52 3.36 -2.09 -0.04
N ARG A 53 4.67 -2.18 -0.33
CA ARG A 53 5.28 -3.41 -0.86
C ARG A 53 5.18 -4.59 0.10
N THR A 54 5.14 -4.34 1.42
CA THR A 54 4.96 -5.41 2.42
C THR A 54 3.57 -6.05 2.36
N SER A 55 2.62 -5.47 1.61
CA SER A 55 1.30 -6.05 1.37
C SER A 55 1.34 -7.44 0.72
N THR A 56 2.47 -7.81 0.10
CA THR A 56 2.68 -9.13 -0.48
C THR A 56 2.95 -10.22 0.56
N LEU A 57 3.30 -9.86 1.81
CA LEU A 57 3.62 -10.81 2.87
C LEU A 57 2.38 -11.59 3.33
N SER A 58 1.25 -10.91 3.53
CA SER A 58 -0.05 -11.55 3.80
C SER A 58 -1.19 -10.53 3.67
N SER A 59 -2.44 -11.00 3.71
CA SER A 59 -3.63 -10.13 3.80
C SER A 59 -3.57 -9.17 4.98
N THR A 60 -3.05 -9.59 6.13
CA THR A 60 -2.98 -8.73 7.32
C THR A 60 -1.92 -7.62 7.21
N TRP A 61 -0.89 -7.81 6.38
CA TRP A 61 0.12 -6.77 6.10
C TRP A 61 -0.37 -5.77 5.05
N ARG A 62 -1.29 -6.20 4.17
CA ARG A 62 -1.90 -5.34 3.14
C ARG A 62 -2.63 -4.13 3.72
N ASP A 63 -3.28 -4.30 4.87
CA ASP A 63 -4.07 -3.23 5.48
C ASP A 63 -3.29 -2.47 6.55
N ALA A 64 -2.16 -3.01 7.01
CA ALA A 64 -1.42 -2.49 8.16
C ALA A 64 -0.82 -1.09 7.96
N TRP A 65 -0.54 -0.69 6.71
CA TRP A 65 -0.01 0.65 6.42
C TRP A 65 -1.04 1.76 6.74
N THR A 66 -2.33 1.42 6.79
CA THR A 66 -3.41 2.39 7.08
C THR A 66 -3.46 2.81 8.55
N ASP A 67 -2.75 2.11 9.44
CA ASP A 67 -2.68 2.40 10.89
C ASP A 67 -1.29 2.86 11.35
N MET A 68 -0.44 3.27 10.40
CA MET A 68 0.94 3.67 10.66
C MET A 68 1.04 5.08 11.28
N PRO A 69 1.63 5.25 12.49
CA PRO A 69 1.65 6.54 13.18
C PRO A 69 2.57 7.58 12.52
N LYS A 70 3.56 7.15 11.73
CA LYS A 70 4.49 8.04 11.03
C LYS A 70 4.45 7.78 9.54
N ILE A 71 4.08 8.79 8.76
CA ILE A 71 3.94 8.69 7.31
C ILE A 71 5.08 9.47 6.66
N SER A 72 5.90 8.77 5.87
CA SER A 72 6.95 9.40 5.05
C SER A 72 6.67 9.17 3.57
N LEU A 73 6.51 10.27 2.83
CA LEU A 73 6.21 10.30 1.41
C LEU A 73 7.34 11.00 0.65
N ARG A 74 8.00 10.25 -0.24
CA ARG A 74 9.11 10.76 -1.06
C ARG A 74 8.79 10.58 -2.53
N ASP A 75 8.87 11.66 -3.30
CA ASP A 75 8.60 11.63 -4.75
C ASP A 75 9.59 10.70 -5.47
N ARG A 76 10.86 10.68 -5.02
CA ARG A 76 11.96 9.92 -5.63
C ARG A 76 12.02 10.21 -7.15
N ASN A 77 11.79 9.19 -7.97
CA ASN A 77 11.76 9.29 -9.44
C ASN A 77 10.35 9.00 -9.99
N PHE A 78 9.30 9.14 -9.18
CA PHE A 78 7.94 8.95 -9.68
C PHE A 78 7.55 10.05 -10.68
N ALA A 79 6.71 9.71 -11.66
CA ALA A 79 5.98 10.74 -12.39
C ALA A 79 5.17 11.60 -11.41
N ARG A 80 5.08 12.92 -11.65
CA ARG A 80 4.36 13.87 -10.76
C ARG A 80 2.96 13.33 -10.42
N THR A 81 2.21 12.95 -11.44
CA THR A 81 0.85 12.41 -11.32
C THR A 81 0.78 11.21 -10.38
N ARG A 82 1.71 10.24 -10.52
CA ARG A 82 1.75 9.05 -9.66
C ARG A 82 2.02 9.40 -8.20
N PHE A 83 2.91 10.37 -7.95
CA PHE A 83 3.16 10.81 -6.58
C PHE A 83 1.94 11.53 -6.00
N VAL A 84 1.28 12.40 -6.79
CA VAL A 84 0.05 13.05 -6.35
C VAL A 84 -1.03 12.04 -5.99
N THR A 85 -1.29 11.07 -6.87
CA THR A 85 -2.23 9.99 -6.58
C THR A 85 -1.85 9.20 -5.33
N LEU A 86 -0.56 8.92 -5.12
CA LEU A 86 -0.10 8.22 -3.90
C LEU A 86 -0.41 9.03 -2.64
N VAL A 87 -0.07 10.32 -2.63
CA VAL A 87 -0.33 11.21 -1.47
C VAL A 87 -1.84 11.27 -1.19
N ASP A 88 -2.64 11.39 -2.24
CA ASP A 88 -4.11 11.44 -2.14
C ASP A 88 -4.69 10.15 -1.56
N MET A 89 -4.24 9.01 -2.07
CA MET A 89 -4.66 7.70 -1.56
C MET A 89 -4.28 7.52 -0.10
N VAL A 90 -3.06 7.92 0.29
CA VAL A 90 -2.62 7.82 1.68
C VAL A 90 -3.47 8.70 2.57
N LEU A 91 -3.65 9.98 2.21
CA LEU A 91 -4.42 10.93 2.99
C LEU A 91 -5.92 10.60 3.03
N ALA A 92 -6.45 9.86 2.06
CA ALA A 92 -7.84 9.41 2.06
C ALA A 92 -8.04 8.11 2.86
N LEU A 93 -7.17 7.12 2.68
CA LEU A 93 -7.35 5.76 3.19
C LEU A 93 -6.73 5.52 4.57
N HIS A 94 -5.91 6.43 5.07
CA HIS A 94 -5.36 6.30 6.42
C HIS A 94 -6.49 6.28 7.47
N LYS A 95 -6.45 5.34 8.39
CA LYS A 95 -7.47 5.12 9.44
C LYS A 95 -6.93 5.44 10.84
N GLY A 96 -5.63 5.27 11.04
CA GLY A 96 -4.95 5.56 12.29
C GLY A 96 -4.78 7.05 12.59
N THR A 97 -4.25 7.33 13.78
CA THR A 97 -3.76 8.65 14.15
C THR A 97 -2.42 8.89 13.48
N ILE A 98 -2.30 10.01 12.77
CA ILE A 98 -1.03 10.46 12.22
C ILE A 98 -0.32 11.25 13.32
N GLU A 99 0.80 10.77 13.83
CA GLU A 99 1.64 11.53 14.76
C GLU A 99 2.62 12.40 13.99
N GLU A 100 3.26 11.85 12.97
CA GLU A 100 4.26 12.54 12.16
C GLU A 100 3.96 12.35 10.68
N PHE A 101 3.98 13.45 9.92
CA PHE A 101 3.84 13.44 8.48
C PHE A 101 5.03 14.15 7.83
N ASP A 102 5.77 13.44 6.98
CA ASP A 102 6.88 13.99 6.19
C ASP A 102 6.57 13.81 4.70
N ILE A 103 6.61 14.91 3.95
CA ILE A 103 6.51 14.90 2.49
C ILE A 103 7.70 15.63 1.87
N SER A 104 8.36 14.97 0.92
CA SER A 104 9.49 15.53 0.20
C SER A 104 9.48 15.21 -1.29
N GLY A 105 9.93 16.16 -2.10
CA GLY A 105 9.93 16.03 -3.56
C GLY A 105 10.74 17.13 -4.23
N LYS A 106 11.34 16.79 -5.38
CA LYS A 106 12.14 17.73 -6.18
C LYS A 106 11.32 18.47 -7.23
N LYS A 107 10.14 17.94 -7.55
CA LYS A 107 9.20 18.54 -8.50
C LYS A 107 8.36 19.62 -7.81
N SER A 108 7.70 20.46 -8.60
CA SER A 108 6.71 21.42 -8.11
C SER A 108 5.42 20.68 -7.76
N TYR A 109 4.82 21.01 -6.63
CA TYR A 109 3.54 20.46 -6.13
C TYR A 109 2.67 21.55 -5.49
N HIS A 110 2.88 22.80 -5.89
CA HIS A 110 2.21 23.96 -5.28
C HIS A 110 0.68 23.88 -5.40
N ASP A 111 0.21 23.40 -6.54
CA ASP A 111 -1.21 23.32 -6.87
C ASP A 111 -1.94 22.29 -5.99
N GLU A 112 -1.23 21.25 -5.54
CA GLU A 112 -1.76 20.18 -4.71
C GLU A 112 -1.58 20.44 -3.20
N LEU A 113 -0.63 21.30 -2.83
CA LEU A 113 -0.25 21.54 -1.44
C LEU A 113 -1.43 22.01 -0.58
N ALA A 114 -2.21 22.98 -1.06
CA ALA A 114 -3.36 23.49 -0.31
C ALA A 114 -4.39 22.40 -0.01
N ARG A 115 -4.62 21.51 -0.99
CA ARG A 115 -5.54 20.37 -0.84
C ARG A 115 -5.00 19.34 0.14
N TRP A 116 -3.70 19.03 0.09
CA TRP A 116 -3.07 18.14 1.07
C TRP A 116 -3.13 18.71 2.48
N MET A 117 -2.92 20.02 2.64
CA MET A 117 -3.05 20.70 3.93
C MET A 117 -4.48 20.64 4.49
N LEU A 118 -5.49 20.83 3.63
CA LEU A 118 -6.88 20.66 4.03
C LEU A 118 -7.21 19.22 4.48
N MET A 119 -6.64 18.20 3.82
CA MET A 119 -6.83 16.81 4.23
C MET A 119 -6.10 16.49 5.54
N LEU A 120 -4.89 17.03 5.73
CA LEU A 120 -4.09 16.83 6.94
C LEU A 120 -4.66 17.56 8.15
N SER A 121 -5.25 18.75 7.98
CA SER A 121 -5.85 19.51 9.09
C SER A 121 -6.97 18.72 9.76
N ARG A 122 -7.76 17.96 8.99
CA ARG A 122 -8.81 17.05 9.49
C ARG A 122 -8.28 15.90 10.34
N ARG A 123 -6.99 15.58 10.21
CA ARG A 123 -6.32 14.49 10.92
C ARG A 123 -5.41 14.99 12.04
N SER A 124 -5.19 16.30 12.12
CA SER A 124 -4.42 17.00 13.16
C SER A 124 -3.12 16.30 13.58
N PRO A 125 -2.18 16.07 12.64
CA PRO A 125 -0.90 15.47 12.98
C PRO A 125 -0.11 16.33 13.98
N ARG A 126 0.65 15.67 14.87
CA ARG A 126 1.48 16.39 15.87
C ARG A 126 2.64 17.14 15.22
N SER A 127 3.19 16.59 14.14
CA SER A 127 4.28 17.20 13.40
C SER A 127 4.09 17.01 11.91
N VAL A 128 4.31 18.09 11.15
CA VAL A 128 4.26 18.10 9.67
C VAL A 128 5.56 18.70 9.15
N THR A 129 6.29 17.92 8.35
CA THR A 129 7.50 18.36 7.65
C THR A 129 7.24 18.39 6.15
N ILE A 130 7.54 19.53 5.51
CA ILE A 130 7.30 19.75 4.08
C ILE A 130 8.61 20.19 3.45
N LYS A 131 9.12 19.38 2.52
CA LYS A 131 10.36 19.62 1.77
C LYS A 131 10.09 19.50 0.27
N LEU A 132 9.27 20.40 -0.25
CA LEU A 132 8.88 20.46 -1.66
C LEU A 132 9.66 21.57 -2.35
N ASN A 133 10.10 21.33 -3.57
CA ASN A 133 10.78 22.37 -4.34
C ASN A 133 9.79 23.49 -4.65
N SER A 134 10.08 24.68 -4.14
CA SER A 134 9.45 25.90 -4.63
C SER A 134 9.92 26.09 -6.07
N GLY A 135 9.02 25.90 -7.05
CA GLY A 135 9.29 26.06 -8.50
C GLY A 135 10.09 27.32 -8.86
N PRO A 136 10.51 27.49 -10.13
CA PRO A 136 11.47 28.52 -10.51
C PRO A 136 11.07 29.87 -9.93
N ARG A 137 11.92 30.41 -9.04
CA ARG A 137 11.77 31.76 -8.52
C ARG A 137 11.77 32.66 -9.74
N HIS A 138 10.65 33.34 -9.99
CA HIS A 138 10.63 34.44 -10.95
C HIS A 138 11.71 35.43 -10.51
N GLN A 139 12.84 35.44 -11.22
CA GLN A 139 13.80 36.51 -11.07
C GLN A 139 13.14 37.72 -11.72
N PRO A 140 12.93 38.84 -11.00
CA PRO A 140 12.44 40.04 -11.63
C PRO A 140 13.44 40.40 -12.72
N THR A 141 12.96 40.40 -13.96
CA THR A 141 13.72 40.85 -15.12
C THR A 141 14.20 42.26 -14.81
N LYS A 142 15.52 42.46 -14.72
CA LYS A 142 16.08 43.80 -14.63
C LYS A 142 15.69 44.52 -15.91
N HIS A 143 14.72 45.42 -15.82
CA HIS A 143 14.43 46.36 -16.90
C HIS A 143 15.66 47.26 -17.00
N SER A 144 16.56 46.95 -17.94
CA SER A 144 17.59 47.87 -18.38
C SER A 144 16.91 48.96 -19.18
N SER A 145 16.58 50.06 -18.52
CA SER A 145 16.28 51.33 -19.17
C SER A 145 17.54 51.77 -19.92
N SER A 146 17.41 51.96 -21.23
CA SER A 146 18.33 52.72 -22.08
C SER A 146 17.50 53.66 -22.93
#